data_AF-A0A7M7J1A2-F1
#
_entry.id   AF-A0A7M7J1A2-F1
#
_cell.length_a   1.000
_cell.length_b   1.000
_cell.length_c   1.000
_cell.angle_alpha   90.00
_cell.angle_beta   90.00
_cell.angle_gamma   90.00
#
_symmetry.space_group_name_H-M   'P 1'
#
loop_
_entity.id
_entity.type
_entity.pdbx_description
1 polymer ?
#
loop_
_entity_poly.entity_id
_entity_poly.type
_entity_poly.pdbx_seq_one_letter_code
_entity_poly.pdbx_strand_id
1 'polypeptide(L)'
;MDLMLQSIVSNPTIQGTSCARSLSGNRNNIFRMMDASGKFPSGFASGNLADLGSFDQCLGGPIHDSHYCTMLLTPKNQSLIRNIATYTHQVDFNVAQLLIGVCAPTECQPEQLRAVYQTAFDDWFNASVDSCQSAWTPLHPTQRTSLLLIGCWLILAFLFTLLLGFRISAPKAIKTCLTLATLKTIATLWVLLGHTYAIVEPHIVGLSLRFYEMRKGLMFCLISNAHVSVEIFFCVTGILIARKKVRRRLVTVILGIIARYIRLTLPALALLLLAPLFPITCNGPASLLIMKQRFLDCPHNWWAIPIHLNNFRPMREKCLPHLWYISADLQLFVIVWPLHVLIVRKRHRMVLISVVALIATAYIALETFLYNYAPCVMAGRNMHEIFRMSNEVYQRPIAHLPSVIIGYLCGCLCGSKMLDSQWLSKIRSELLILAVVSMSYSTFGGHPWISGAWDYTLRPFYPAFYAAIHRPLFALGISLIYLIQEHPCEVKAAQERFSRVPNNVLSIHPLRH
;
A
#
# COMPACT_ATOMS: atom_id res chain seq x y z
N MET A 1 -14.41 -4.99 -43.58
CA MET A 1 -14.99 -3.78 -42.96
C MET A 1 -16.48 -3.68 -43.26
N ASP A 2 -16.90 -3.53 -44.51
CA ASP A 2 -18.31 -3.33 -44.86
C ASP A 2 -19.24 -4.46 -44.37
N LEU A 3 -18.83 -5.73 -44.50
CA LEU A 3 -19.57 -6.87 -43.94
C LEU A 3 -19.73 -6.81 -42.41
N MET A 4 -18.67 -6.36 -41.71
CA MET A 4 -18.70 -6.21 -40.26
C MET A 4 -19.64 -5.08 -39.85
N LEU A 5 -19.58 -3.93 -40.52
CA LEU A 5 -20.50 -2.81 -40.26
C LEU A 5 -21.95 -3.19 -40.57
N GLN A 6 -22.20 -3.90 -41.67
CA GLN A 6 -23.53 -4.42 -42.00
C GLN A 6 -24.05 -5.35 -40.91
N SER A 7 -23.21 -6.24 -40.38
CA SER A 7 -23.57 -7.11 -39.26
C SER A 7 -23.83 -6.36 -37.95
N ILE A 8 -23.15 -5.25 -37.68
CA ILE A 8 -23.36 -4.44 -36.47
C ILE A 8 -24.67 -3.64 -36.60
N VAL A 9 -24.89 -3.00 -37.75
CA VAL A 9 -26.05 -2.15 -38.02
C VAL A 9 -27.34 -2.97 -38.15
N SER A 10 -27.24 -4.24 -38.55
CA SER A 10 -28.37 -5.17 -38.57
C SER A 10 -28.77 -5.70 -37.19
N ASN A 11 -28.04 -5.38 -36.12
CA ASN A 11 -28.42 -5.78 -34.77
C ASN A 11 -29.80 -5.18 -34.41
N PRO A 12 -30.79 -5.99 -33.99
CA PRO A 12 -32.15 -5.51 -33.70
C PRO A 12 -32.22 -4.37 -32.68
N THR A 13 -31.25 -4.31 -31.76
CA THR A 13 -31.19 -3.29 -30.69
C THR A 13 -30.68 -1.94 -31.19
N ILE A 14 -29.95 -1.93 -32.30
CA ILE A 14 -29.35 -0.72 -32.88
C ILE A 14 -30.06 -0.30 -34.18
N GLN A 15 -30.67 -1.25 -34.89
CA GLN A 15 -31.34 -1.00 -36.15
C GLN A 15 -32.36 0.15 -36.03
N GLY A 16 -32.27 1.14 -36.92
CA GLY A 16 -33.15 2.32 -36.93
C GLY A 16 -32.82 3.41 -35.90
N THR A 17 -31.87 3.19 -35.00
CA THR A 17 -31.47 4.18 -33.98
C THR A 17 -30.52 5.25 -34.56
N SER A 18 -30.23 6.30 -33.78
CA SER A 18 -29.18 7.28 -34.12
C SER A 18 -27.80 6.63 -34.24
N CYS A 19 -27.48 5.67 -33.38
CA CYS A 19 -26.23 4.91 -33.42
C CYS A 19 -26.04 4.17 -34.76
N ALA A 20 -27.07 3.48 -35.28
CA ALA A 20 -27.02 2.83 -36.60
C ALA A 20 -26.70 3.83 -37.72
N ARG A 21 -27.32 5.02 -37.65
CA ARG A 21 -27.14 6.09 -38.64
C ARG A 21 -25.72 6.67 -38.57
N SER A 22 -25.20 6.93 -37.38
CA SER A 22 -23.83 7.41 -37.17
C SER A 22 -22.80 6.39 -37.66
N LEU A 23 -22.99 5.09 -37.35
CA LEU A 23 -22.13 4.00 -37.80
C LEU A 23 -22.15 3.80 -39.33
N SER A 24 -23.23 4.20 -40.00
CA SER A 24 -23.37 4.16 -41.46
C SER A 24 -22.96 5.47 -42.14
N GLY A 25 -22.54 6.47 -41.36
CA GLY A 25 -22.23 7.83 -41.82
C GLY A 25 -20.84 7.95 -42.46
N ASN A 26 -20.00 8.83 -41.94
CA ASN A 26 -18.68 9.12 -42.51
C ASN A 26 -17.74 7.90 -42.39
N ARG A 27 -17.57 7.17 -43.50
CA ARG A 27 -16.72 5.96 -43.58
C ARG A 27 -15.30 6.16 -43.07
N ASN A 28 -14.68 7.32 -43.31
CA ASN A 28 -13.32 7.59 -42.84
C ASN A 28 -13.28 7.75 -41.31
N ASN A 29 -14.30 8.36 -40.72
CA ASN A 29 -14.41 8.51 -39.27
C ASN A 29 -14.63 7.15 -38.60
N ILE A 30 -15.53 6.33 -39.16
CA ILE A 30 -15.83 4.98 -38.66
C ILE A 30 -14.63 4.04 -38.81
N PHE A 31 -13.90 4.10 -39.92
CA PHE A 31 -12.65 3.36 -40.09
C PHE A 31 -11.65 3.69 -38.97
N ARG A 32 -11.45 4.98 -38.67
CA ARG A 32 -10.58 5.42 -37.58
C ARG A 32 -11.07 5.00 -36.20
N MET A 33 -12.39 4.97 -35.96
CA MET A 33 -12.95 4.44 -34.71
C MET A 33 -12.70 2.94 -34.56
N MET A 34 -12.87 2.15 -35.62
CA MET A 34 -12.56 0.71 -35.60
C MET A 34 -11.06 0.46 -35.43
N ASP A 35 -10.22 1.26 -36.08
CA ASP A 35 -8.77 1.23 -35.91
C ASP A 35 -8.35 1.57 -34.47
N ALA A 36 -8.98 2.57 -33.85
CA ALA A 36 -8.73 2.96 -32.47
C ALA A 36 -9.32 1.97 -31.43
N SER A 37 -10.30 1.13 -31.81
CA SER A 37 -10.89 0.14 -30.91
C SER A 37 -9.93 -1.02 -30.65
N GLY A 38 -10.05 -1.64 -29.48
CA GLY A 38 -9.40 -2.90 -29.14
C GLY A 38 -9.97 -4.06 -29.95
N LYS A 39 -9.14 -5.07 -30.19
CA LYS A 39 -9.44 -6.28 -30.95
C LYS A 39 -9.41 -7.48 -30.01
N PHE A 40 -9.71 -8.66 -30.55
CA PHE A 40 -9.50 -9.89 -29.78
C PHE A 40 -7.98 -10.10 -29.57
N PRO A 41 -7.50 -10.22 -28.33
CA PRO A 41 -6.06 -10.18 -28.07
C PRO A 41 -5.35 -11.43 -28.56
N SER A 42 -4.20 -11.23 -29.20
CA SER A 42 -3.24 -12.31 -29.46
C SER A 42 -2.69 -12.87 -28.15
N GLY A 43 -2.52 -14.18 -28.06
CA GLY A 43 -2.07 -14.82 -26.82
C GLY A 43 -3.18 -14.95 -25.75
N PHE A 44 -4.45 -14.87 -26.14
CA PHE A 44 -5.59 -15.10 -25.24
C PHE A 44 -5.49 -16.42 -24.49
N ALA A 45 -5.19 -17.53 -25.19
CA ALA A 45 -4.96 -18.85 -24.59
C ALA A 45 -3.69 -18.95 -23.70
N SER A 46 -2.87 -17.90 -23.68
CA SER A 46 -1.68 -17.75 -22.83
C SER A 46 -1.89 -16.71 -21.72
N GLY A 47 -3.11 -16.17 -21.56
CA GLY A 47 -3.46 -15.23 -20.49
C GLY A 47 -3.44 -13.75 -20.85
N ASN A 48 -3.38 -13.41 -22.14
CA ASN A 48 -3.61 -12.04 -22.58
C ASN A 48 -5.11 -11.74 -22.61
N LEU A 49 -5.60 -11.08 -21.56
CA LEU A 49 -7.01 -10.81 -21.34
C LEU A 49 -7.40 -9.34 -21.54
N ALA A 50 -6.57 -8.55 -22.23
CA ALA A 50 -6.95 -7.18 -22.54
C ALA A 50 -6.40 -6.70 -23.89
N ASP A 51 -7.24 -5.99 -24.62
CA ASP A 51 -6.81 -5.09 -25.69
C ASP A 51 -7.63 -3.79 -25.57
N LEU A 52 -6.97 -2.76 -25.07
CA LEU A 52 -7.61 -1.48 -24.80
C LEU A 52 -7.67 -0.56 -26.02
N GLY A 53 -7.08 -0.96 -27.16
CA GLY A 53 -7.00 -0.11 -28.34
C GLY A 53 -6.25 1.20 -28.08
N SER A 54 -6.47 2.18 -28.96
CA SER A 54 -5.84 3.49 -28.94
C SER A 54 -6.78 4.55 -28.34
N PHE A 55 -6.74 4.69 -27.01
CA PHE A 55 -7.56 5.64 -26.25
C PHE A 55 -7.38 7.09 -26.74
N ASP A 56 -6.13 7.53 -26.90
CA ASP A 56 -5.82 8.92 -27.28
C ASP A 56 -6.25 9.21 -28.73
N GLN A 57 -6.15 8.24 -29.63
CA GLN A 57 -6.66 8.39 -30.99
C GLN A 57 -8.19 8.50 -31.01
N CYS A 58 -8.88 7.75 -30.14
CA CYS A 58 -10.33 7.81 -30.02
C CYS A 58 -10.84 9.18 -29.53
N LEU A 59 -10.18 9.78 -28.54
CA LEU A 59 -10.68 10.99 -27.88
C LEU A 59 -9.96 12.30 -28.28
N GLY A 60 -8.66 12.25 -28.60
CA GLY A 60 -7.83 13.42 -28.87
C GLY A 60 -7.31 13.50 -30.32
N GLY A 61 -7.76 12.59 -31.18
CA GLY A 61 -7.32 12.48 -32.58
C GLY A 61 -8.24 13.18 -33.59
N PRO A 62 -8.15 12.81 -34.88
CA PRO A 62 -8.97 13.37 -35.96
C PRO A 62 -10.33 12.67 -36.07
N ILE A 63 -10.79 12.09 -34.96
CA ILE A 63 -12.08 11.40 -34.84
C ILE A 63 -13.03 12.38 -34.16
N HIS A 64 -14.12 12.70 -34.84
CA HIS A 64 -15.14 13.61 -34.32
C HIS A 64 -16.32 12.81 -33.76
N ASP A 65 -16.98 13.40 -32.76
CA ASP A 65 -18.19 12.88 -32.12
C ASP A 65 -18.05 11.44 -31.64
N SER A 66 -16.90 11.12 -31.04
CA SER A 66 -16.56 9.82 -30.47
C SER A 66 -16.57 9.81 -28.94
N HIS A 67 -16.81 8.64 -28.38
CA HIS A 67 -16.49 8.31 -27.01
C HIS A 67 -15.76 6.97 -26.94
N TYR A 68 -15.03 6.78 -25.84
CA TYR A 68 -14.29 5.56 -25.56
C TYR A 68 -14.98 4.81 -24.42
N CYS A 69 -15.37 3.56 -24.66
CA CYS A 69 -15.99 2.69 -23.65
C CYS A 69 -15.13 1.47 -23.36
N THR A 70 -15.07 1.06 -22.10
CA THR A 70 -14.42 -0.18 -21.68
C THR A 70 -15.45 -1.29 -21.56
N MET A 71 -15.32 -2.31 -22.40
CA MET A 71 -16.16 -3.50 -22.40
C MET A 71 -15.54 -4.61 -21.57
N LEU A 72 -16.37 -5.27 -20.77
CA LEU A 72 -16.03 -6.45 -19.98
C LEU A 72 -16.76 -7.66 -20.54
N LEU A 73 -16.00 -8.63 -21.04
CA LEU A 73 -16.50 -9.91 -21.53
C LEU A 73 -16.19 -10.99 -20.48
N THR A 74 -17.24 -11.47 -19.82
CA THR A 74 -17.15 -12.48 -18.74
C THR A 74 -17.44 -13.88 -19.29
N PRO A 75 -16.57 -14.88 -19.11
CA PRO A 75 -16.78 -16.24 -19.62
C PRO A 75 -18.09 -16.86 -19.09
N LYS A 76 -18.93 -17.43 -19.98
CA LYS A 76 -20.18 -18.11 -19.59
C LYS A 76 -19.96 -19.47 -18.92
N ASN A 77 -18.90 -20.19 -19.30
CA ASN A 77 -18.67 -21.56 -18.84
C ASN A 77 -17.26 -21.77 -18.28
N GLN A 78 -17.16 -22.62 -17.28
CA GLN A 78 -15.91 -22.97 -16.62
C GLN A 78 -14.91 -23.70 -17.54
N SER A 79 -15.42 -24.45 -18.53
CA SER A 79 -14.60 -25.14 -19.53
C SER A 79 -13.77 -24.17 -20.38
N LEU A 80 -14.33 -23.01 -20.74
CA LEU A 80 -13.64 -22.00 -21.53
C LEU A 80 -12.42 -21.46 -20.79
N ILE A 81 -12.52 -21.24 -19.47
CA ILE A 81 -11.40 -20.75 -18.65
C ILE A 81 -10.30 -21.81 -18.53
N ARG A 82 -10.64 -23.10 -18.44
CA ARG A 82 -9.62 -24.17 -18.45
C ARG A 82 -8.80 -24.18 -19.74
N ASN A 83 -9.41 -23.83 -20.88
CA ASN A 83 -8.73 -23.73 -22.17
C ASN A 83 -7.88 -22.45 -22.29
N ILE A 84 -8.23 -21.40 -21.55
CA ILE A 84 -7.50 -20.12 -21.51
C ILE A 84 -6.31 -20.19 -20.53
N ALA A 85 -6.44 -20.98 -19.46
CA ALA A 85 -5.47 -21.13 -18.38
C ALA A 85 -4.63 -22.41 -18.51
N THR A 86 -4.25 -22.78 -19.73
CA THR A 86 -3.47 -24.00 -20.03
C THR A 86 -2.19 -24.15 -19.19
N TYR A 87 -1.60 -23.05 -18.73
CA TYR A 87 -0.36 -23.03 -17.94
C TYR A 87 -0.56 -23.06 -16.41
N THR A 88 -1.76 -22.73 -15.89
CA THR A 88 -2.01 -22.72 -14.45
C THR A 88 -3.45 -23.12 -14.14
N HIS A 89 -3.66 -24.33 -13.62
CA HIS A 89 -4.99 -24.83 -13.20
C HIS A 89 -5.59 -24.11 -11.96
N GLN A 90 -5.08 -22.92 -11.59
CA GLN A 90 -5.43 -22.18 -10.37
C GLN A 90 -5.85 -20.73 -10.66
N VAL A 91 -6.67 -20.54 -11.69
CA VAL A 91 -7.22 -19.22 -12.03
C VAL A 91 -8.66 -19.15 -11.55
N ASP A 92 -8.97 -18.12 -10.76
CA ASP A 92 -10.32 -17.88 -10.24
C ASP A 92 -11.26 -17.40 -11.36
N PHE A 93 -12.46 -17.98 -11.41
CA PHE A 93 -13.51 -17.72 -12.40
C PHE A 93 -13.91 -16.26 -12.50
N ASN A 94 -13.82 -15.52 -11.39
CA ASN A 94 -14.24 -14.12 -11.34
C ASN A 94 -13.21 -13.14 -11.92
N VAL A 95 -11.99 -13.62 -12.16
CA VAL A 95 -10.82 -12.78 -12.47
C VAL A 95 -10.55 -12.82 -13.98
N ALA A 96 -10.88 -13.89 -14.70
CA ALA A 96 -10.61 -14.02 -16.13
C ALA A 96 -11.63 -13.26 -17.03
N GLN A 97 -11.76 -11.94 -16.85
CA GLN A 97 -12.56 -11.09 -17.73
C GLN A 97 -11.70 -10.56 -18.88
N LEU A 98 -12.23 -10.61 -20.10
CA LEU A 98 -11.58 -10.00 -21.26
C LEU A 98 -12.00 -8.53 -21.34
N LEU A 99 -11.02 -7.62 -21.21
CA LEU A 99 -11.20 -6.18 -21.35
C LEU A 99 -10.97 -5.75 -22.80
N ILE A 100 -11.96 -5.08 -23.40
CA ILE A 100 -11.83 -4.51 -24.74
C ILE A 100 -12.17 -3.02 -24.70
N GLY A 101 -11.26 -2.19 -25.22
CA GLY A 101 -11.55 -0.78 -25.46
C GLY A 101 -12.38 -0.58 -26.72
N VAL A 102 -13.43 0.24 -26.68
CA VAL A 102 -14.34 0.44 -27.82
C VAL A 102 -14.44 1.92 -28.11
N CYS A 103 -14.05 2.32 -29.31
CA CYS A 103 -14.28 3.66 -29.82
C CYS A 103 -15.55 3.65 -30.65
N ALA A 104 -16.56 4.42 -30.24
CA ALA A 104 -17.85 4.47 -30.90
C ALA A 104 -18.36 5.91 -31.03
N PRO A 105 -19.31 6.17 -31.95
CA PRO A 105 -19.99 7.45 -32.02
C PRO A 105 -20.70 7.77 -30.70
N THR A 106 -20.70 9.04 -30.30
CA THR A 106 -21.33 9.53 -29.05
C THR A 106 -22.84 9.25 -28.99
N GLU A 107 -23.50 9.05 -30.14
CA GLU A 107 -24.92 8.68 -30.18
C GLU A 107 -25.18 7.22 -29.74
N CYS A 108 -24.16 6.38 -29.70
CA CYS A 108 -24.27 4.98 -29.28
C CYS A 108 -24.31 4.87 -27.76
N GLN A 109 -25.48 4.56 -27.20
CA GLN A 109 -25.61 4.41 -25.76
C GLN A 109 -24.89 3.14 -25.24
N PRO A 110 -24.45 3.11 -23.97
CA PRO A 110 -23.79 1.92 -23.39
C PRO A 110 -24.59 0.62 -23.59
N GLU A 111 -25.91 0.66 -23.43
CA GLU A 111 -26.77 -0.52 -23.64
C GLU A 111 -26.75 -1.05 -25.07
N GLN A 112 -26.59 -0.16 -26.06
CA GLN A 112 -26.49 -0.53 -27.46
C GLN A 112 -25.15 -1.20 -27.75
N LEU A 113 -24.05 -0.65 -27.22
CA LEU A 113 -22.73 -1.26 -27.31
C LEU A 113 -22.69 -2.63 -26.63
N ARG A 114 -23.31 -2.75 -25.46
CA ARG A 114 -23.48 -4.03 -24.76
C ARG A 114 -24.18 -5.05 -25.64
N ALA A 115 -25.30 -4.67 -26.27
CA ALA A 115 -26.07 -5.57 -27.13
C ALA A 115 -25.26 -6.05 -28.35
N VAL A 116 -24.49 -5.17 -28.99
CA VAL A 116 -23.64 -5.54 -30.14
C VAL A 116 -22.59 -6.57 -29.73
N TYR A 117 -21.86 -6.29 -28.65
CA TYR A 117 -20.84 -7.22 -28.17
C TYR A 117 -21.44 -8.51 -27.62
N GLN A 118 -22.62 -8.45 -26.98
CA GLN A 118 -23.34 -9.65 -26.56
C GLN A 118 -23.67 -10.52 -27.78
N THR A 119 -24.24 -9.96 -28.84
CA THR A 119 -24.56 -10.72 -30.06
C THR A 119 -23.30 -11.26 -30.75
N ALA A 120 -22.21 -10.49 -30.77
CA ALA A 120 -20.96 -10.91 -31.42
C ALA A 120 -20.23 -12.05 -30.67
N PHE A 121 -20.40 -12.14 -29.36
CA PHE A 121 -19.66 -13.07 -28.49
C PHE A 121 -20.56 -13.97 -27.64
N ASP A 122 -21.84 -14.12 -28.01
CA ASP A 122 -22.85 -14.76 -27.15
C ASP A 122 -22.48 -16.19 -26.78
N ASP A 123 -21.88 -16.94 -27.70
CA ASP A 123 -21.53 -18.35 -27.46
C ASP A 123 -20.53 -18.53 -26.30
N TRP A 124 -19.70 -17.53 -26.02
CA TRP A 124 -18.59 -17.64 -25.08
C TRP A 124 -18.68 -16.70 -23.88
N PHE A 125 -19.25 -15.51 -24.04
CA PHE A 125 -19.16 -14.44 -23.05
C PHE A 125 -20.49 -13.74 -22.75
N ASN A 126 -20.62 -13.25 -21.52
CA ASN A 126 -21.58 -12.23 -21.13
C ASN A 126 -20.89 -10.87 -21.20
N ALA A 127 -21.43 -9.97 -22.02
CA ALA A 127 -20.93 -8.63 -22.24
C ALA A 127 -21.56 -7.63 -21.27
N SER A 128 -20.72 -6.74 -20.74
CA SER A 128 -21.14 -5.59 -19.95
C SER A 128 -20.25 -4.40 -20.27
N VAL A 129 -20.79 -3.19 -20.13
CA VAL A 129 -20.02 -1.96 -20.28
C VAL A 129 -19.61 -1.51 -18.89
N ASP A 130 -18.31 -1.41 -18.62
CA ASP A 130 -17.84 -0.88 -17.35
C ASP A 130 -18.03 0.63 -17.29
N SER A 131 -17.58 1.32 -18.32
CA SER A 131 -17.56 2.78 -18.34
C SER A 131 -17.35 3.35 -19.74
N CYS A 132 -17.75 4.61 -19.90
CA CYS A 132 -17.55 5.38 -21.12
C CYS A 132 -17.01 6.79 -20.80
N GLN A 133 -16.11 7.29 -21.63
CA GLN A 133 -15.43 8.58 -21.49
C GLN A 133 -15.48 9.33 -22.82
N SER A 134 -15.72 10.64 -22.75
CA SER A 134 -15.71 11.55 -23.91
C SER A 134 -14.56 12.55 -23.76
N ALA A 135 -14.12 13.15 -24.86
CA ALA A 135 -13.00 14.10 -24.88
C ALA A 135 -13.21 15.30 -23.93
N TRP A 136 -14.47 15.66 -23.68
CA TRP A 136 -14.85 16.76 -22.79
C TRP A 136 -15.79 16.26 -21.69
N THR A 137 -15.29 16.21 -20.46
CA THR A 137 -16.12 16.10 -19.27
C THR A 137 -15.95 17.36 -18.41
N PRO A 138 -17.03 18.07 -18.05
CA PRO A 138 -16.92 19.23 -17.19
C PRO A 138 -16.43 18.83 -15.79
N LEU A 139 -15.65 19.70 -15.15
CA LEU A 139 -15.17 19.48 -13.78
C LEU A 139 -16.35 19.24 -12.83
N HIS A 140 -16.33 18.09 -12.17
CA HIS A 140 -17.31 17.71 -11.16
C HIS A 140 -17.25 18.70 -9.96
N PRO A 141 -18.36 18.95 -9.25
CA PRO A 141 -18.36 19.84 -8.09
C PRO A 141 -17.26 19.52 -7.05
N THR A 142 -17.02 18.24 -6.78
CA THR A 142 -15.96 17.79 -5.86
C THR A 142 -14.55 18.19 -6.31
N GLN A 143 -14.31 18.18 -7.62
CA GLN A 143 -13.04 18.63 -8.20
C GLN A 143 -12.85 20.13 -8.03
N ARG A 144 -13.89 20.92 -8.30
CA ARG A 144 -13.85 22.38 -8.09
C ARG A 144 -13.61 22.72 -6.63
N THR A 145 -14.30 22.06 -5.70
CA THR A 145 -14.09 22.27 -4.26
C THR A 145 -12.67 21.87 -3.83
N SER A 146 -12.14 20.75 -4.34
CA SER A 146 -10.77 20.32 -4.06
C SER A 146 -9.73 21.34 -4.54
N LEU A 147 -9.88 21.90 -5.75
CA LEU A 147 -8.99 22.94 -6.27
C LEU A 147 -8.98 24.19 -5.39
N LEU A 148 -10.16 24.66 -4.95
CA LEU A 148 -10.27 25.81 -4.05
C LEU A 148 -9.59 25.53 -2.70
N LEU A 149 -9.86 24.37 -2.10
CA LEU A 149 -9.29 24.00 -0.80
C LEU A 149 -7.77 23.81 -0.85
N ILE A 150 -7.24 23.23 -1.92
CA ILE A 150 -5.79 23.12 -2.13
C ILE A 150 -5.17 24.50 -2.33
N GLY A 151 -5.81 25.37 -3.12
CA GLY A 151 -5.37 26.76 -3.27
C GLY A 151 -5.27 27.47 -1.92
N CYS A 152 -6.30 27.39 -1.09
CA CYS A 152 -6.29 27.92 0.27
C CYS A 152 -5.18 27.30 1.13
N TRP A 153 -5.00 25.98 1.05
CA TRP A 153 -3.98 25.26 1.83
C TRP A 153 -2.57 25.69 1.45
N LEU A 154 -2.28 25.84 0.14
CA LEU A 154 -0.99 26.33 -0.36
C LEU A 154 -0.73 27.77 0.06
N ILE A 155 -1.74 28.63 0.03
CA ILE A 155 -1.64 30.01 0.53
C ILE A 155 -1.32 30.02 2.03
N LEU A 156 -2.04 29.21 2.83
CA LEU A 156 -1.77 29.09 4.27
C LEU A 156 -0.37 28.54 4.55
N ALA A 157 0.09 27.53 3.80
CA ALA A 157 1.43 26.97 3.93
C ALA A 157 2.50 28.00 3.56
N PHE A 158 2.28 28.77 2.49
CA PHE A 158 3.16 29.85 2.07
C PHE A 158 3.22 30.97 3.12
N LEU A 159 2.06 31.43 3.62
CA LEU A 159 1.98 32.43 4.69
C LEU A 159 2.64 31.93 5.98
N PHE A 160 2.42 30.67 6.37
CA PHE A 160 3.08 30.06 7.52
C PHE A 160 4.60 30.02 7.34
N THR A 161 5.07 29.69 6.13
CA THR A 161 6.50 29.65 5.81
C THR A 161 7.10 31.06 5.80
N LEU A 162 6.37 32.08 5.36
CA LEU A 162 6.80 33.48 5.44
C LEU A 162 6.82 34.00 6.88
N LEU A 163 5.80 33.67 7.70
CA LEU A 163 5.70 34.11 9.10
C LEU A 163 6.73 33.43 10.01
N LEU A 164 7.11 32.18 9.73
CA LEU A 164 8.17 31.46 10.46
C LEU A 164 9.54 31.50 9.76
N GLY A 165 9.58 32.03 8.54
CA GLY A 165 10.72 32.05 7.66
C GLY A 165 11.77 33.05 8.12
N PHE A 166 12.48 32.70 9.19
CA PHE A 166 13.89 33.06 9.48
C PHE A 166 14.43 32.34 10.74
N ARG A 167 13.65 31.49 11.42
CA ARG A 167 14.09 30.78 12.64
C ARG A 167 14.31 29.27 12.50
N ILE A 168 14.39 28.73 11.29
CA ILE A 168 14.83 27.34 11.10
C ILE A 168 16.37 27.31 11.09
N SER A 169 16.99 27.52 12.25
CA SER A 169 18.38 27.09 12.42
C SER A 169 18.42 25.57 12.31
N ALA A 170 19.19 25.05 11.36
CA ALA A 170 19.48 23.63 11.26
C ALA A 170 20.03 23.14 12.63
N PRO A 171 19.35 22.23 13.33
CA PRO A 171 19.91 21.67 14.56
C PRO A 171 21.17 20.87 14.22
N LYS A 172 22.26 21.10 14.96
CA LYS A 172 23.58 20.44 14.87
C LYS A 172 23.58 18.92 15.15
N ALA A 173 22.46 18.20 14.96
CA ALA A 173 22.30 16.78 15.25
C ALA A 173 22.30 15.93 13.96
N ILE A 174 23.43 15.89 13.25
CA ILE A 174 23.49 15.37 11.86
C ILE A 174 23.70 13.83 11.78
N LYS A 175 24.35 13.18 12.76
CA LYS A 175 24.72 11.75 12.64
C LYS A 175 23.58 10.75 12.94
N THR A 176 22.93 10.83 14.11
CA THR A 176 21.82 9.91 14.47
C THR A 176 20.62 10.03 13.52
N CYS A 177 20.51 11.15 12.80
CA CYS A 177 19.47 11.35 11.79
C CYS A 177 19.75 10.53 10.51
N LEU A 178 21.01 10.24 10.19
CA LEU A 178 21.40 9.66 8.91
C LEU A 178 21.00 8.17 8.79
N THR A 179 21.35 7.31 9.74
CA THR A 179 20.99 5.88 9.67
C THR A 179 19.48 5.67 9.63
N LEU A 180 18.73 6.38 10.49
CA LEU A 180 17.27 6.30 10.48
C LEU A 180 16.66 6.88 9.20
N ALA A 181 17.24 7.93 8.63
CA ALA A 181 16.81 8.46 7.33
C ALA A 181 17.05 7.45 6.21
N THR A 182 18.24 6.84 6.14
CA THR A 182 18.59 5.81 5.14
C THR A 182 17.64 4.62 5.22
N LEU A 183 17.36 4.11 6.42
CA LEU A 183 16.41 3.01 6.61
C LEU A 183 15.01 3.36 6.08
N LYS A 184 14.53 4.58 6.37
CA LYS A 184 13.25 5.06 5.84
C LYS A 184 13.25 5.21 4.33
N THR A 185 14.33 5.71 3.74
CA THR A 185 14.44 5.86 2.28
C THR A 185 14.37 4.50 1.59
N ILE A 186 15.11 3.51 2.08
CA ILE A 186 15.08 2.13 1.56
C ILE A 186 13.67 1.54 1.71
N ALA A 187 13.04 1.72 2.88
CA ALA A 187 11.67 1.28 3.12
C ALA A 187 10.69 1.91 2.12
N THR A 188 10.76 3.22 1.89
CA THR A 188 9.90 3.92 0.93
C THR A 188 10.10 3.40 -0.49
N LEU A 189 11.34 3.20 -0.94
CA LEU A 189 11.62 2.66 -2.28
C LEU A 189 11.07 1.24 -2.43
N TRP A 190 11.17 0.42 -1.39
CA TRP A 190 10.64 -0.93 -1.41
C TRP A 190 9.09 -0.95 -1.38
N VAL A 191 8.46 -0.09 -0.58
CA VAL A 191 7.00 0.11 -0.59
C VAL A 191 6.52 0.54 -1.97
N LEU A 192 7.23 1.48 -2.62
CA LEU A 192 6.93 1.90 -4.00
C LEU A 192 7.02 0.75 -4.98
N LEU A 193 8.10 -0.05 -4.93
CA LEU A 193 8.25 -1.24 -5.76
C LEU A 193 7.08 -2.20 -5.57
N GLY A 194 6.73 -2.54 -4.33
CA GLY A 194 5.61 -3.44 -4.03
C GLY A 194 4.27 -2.91 -4.53
N HIS A 195 3.98 -1.62 -4.30
CA HIS A 195 2.74 -1.01 -4.75
C HIS A 195 2.63 -0.86 -6.26
N THR A 196 3.73 -0.61 -6.99
CA THR A 196 3.69 -0.59 -8.47
C THR A 196 3.19 -1.94 -9.02
N TYR A 197 3.62 -3.06 -8.44
CA TYR A 197 3.14 -4.39 -8.85
C TYR A 197 1.77 -4.76 -8.27
N ALA A 198 1.39 -4.22 -7.11
CA ALA A 198 0.10 -4.51 -6.48
C ALA A 198 -1.05 -3.62 -6.99
N ILE A 199 -0.75 -2.45 -7.59
CA ILE A 199 -1.74 -1.50 -8.12
C ILE A 199 -2.03 -1.77 -9.59
N VAL A 200 -1.06 -2.29 -10.34
CA VAL A 200 -1.28 -2.68 -11.73
C VAL A 200 -2.19 -3.91 -11.75
N GLU A 201 -3.45 -3.71 -12.14
CA GLU A 201 -4.39 -4.80 -12.37
C GLU A 201 -3.78 -5.72 -13.44
N PRO A 202 -3.50 -7.00 -13.12
CA PRO A 202 -2.80 -7.89 -14.04
C PRO A 202 -3.52 -8.06 -15.39
N HIS A 203 -4.83 -7.82 -15.42
CA HIS A 203 -5.67 -7.81 -16.61
C HIS A 203 -5.27 -6.73 -17.62
N ILE A 204 -4.90 -5.53 -17.15
CA ILE A 204 -4.61 -4.38 -18.01
C ILE A 204 -3.31 -4.57 -18.82
N VAL A 205 -2.36 -5.36 -18.31
CA VAL A 205 -1.04 -5.52 -18.94
C VAL A 205 -1.01 -6.71 -19.92
N GLY A 206 -2.13 -7.42 -20.14
CA GLY A 206 -2.16 -8.57 -21.04
C GLY A 206 -1.30 -9.76 -20.59
N LEU A 207 -0.91 -9.79 -19.31
CA LEU A 207 0.04 -10.73 -18.71
C LEU A 207 -0.50 -11.35 -17.41
N SER A 208 -1.83 -11.31 -17.23
CA SER A 208 -2.53 -11.71 -16.00
C SER A 208 -2.12 -13.08 -15.47
N LEU A 209 -1.88 -14.07 -16.35
CA LEU A 209 -1.43 -15.41 -15.96
C LEU A 209 0.07 -15.48 -15.66
N ARG A 210 0.91 -14.66 -16.31
CA ARG A 210 2.35 -14.60 -15.99
C ARG A 210 2.61 -14.08 -14.59
N PHE A 211 1.70 -13.28 -14.03
CA PHE A 211 1.75 -12.91 -12.61
C PHE A 211 1.77 -14.14 -11.68
N TYR A 212 0.99 -15.18 -11.99
CA TYR A 212 0.97 -16.43 -11.23
C TYR A 212 2.29 -17.19 -11.38
N GLU A 213 2.91 -17.16 -12.56
CA GLU A 213 4.23 -17.77 -12.78
C GLU A 213 5.34 -17.01 -12.04
N MET A 214 5.30 -15.67 -12.02
CA MET A 214 6.27 -14.86 -11.29
C MET A 214 6.28 -15.20 -9.80
N ARG A 215 5.10 -15.51 -9.20
CA ARG A 215 5.00 -15.96 -7.80
C ARG A 215 5.78 -17.23 -7.48
N LYS A 216 6.10 -18.07 -8.47
CA LYS A 216 6.95 -19.26 -8.28
C LYS A 216 8.41 -18.90 -8.04
N GLY A 217 8.88 -17.76 -8.52
CA GLY A 217 10.26 -17.32 -8.35
C GLY A 217 10.57 -16.82 -6.93
N LEU A 218 11.68 -17.27 -6.34
CA LEU A 218 12.11 -16.84 -4.99
C LEU A 218 12.33 -15.33 -4.89
N MET A 219 12.96 -14.73 -5.90
CA MET A 219 13.24 -13.29 -5.92
C MET A 219 11.96 -12.45 -6.00
N PHE A 220 10.87 -13.01 -6.54
CA PHE A 220 9.59 -12.31 -6.56
C PHE A 220 8.99 -12.12 -5.16
N CYS A 221 9.49 -12.81 -4.12
CA CYS A 221 9.14 -12.51 -2.72
C CYS A 221 9.51 -11.09 -2.30
N LEU A 222 10.50 -10.46 -2.93
CA LEU A 222 10.77 -9.03 -2.72
C LEU A 222 9.57 -8.16 -3.12
N ILE A 223 8.74 -8.61 -4.06
CA ILE A 223 7.55 -7.90 -4.51
C ILE A 223 6.31 -8.42 -3.76
N SER A 224 6.05 -9.72 -3.81
CA SER A 224 4.85 -10.32 -3.21
C SER A 224 4.81 -10.21 -1.68
N ASN A 225 5.98 -10.22 -1.03
CA ASN A 225 6.10 -10.02 0.42
C ASN A 225 6.66 -8.62 0.78
N ALA A 226 6.55 -7.64 -0.13
CA ALA A 226 6.98 -6.26 0.11
C ALA A 226 6.32 -5.62 1.34
N HIS A 227 5.20 -6.17 1.80
CA HIS A 227 4.50 -5.82 3.03
C HIS A 227 5.40 -5.79 4.27
N VAL A 228 6.48 -6.57 4.32
CA VAL A 228 7.44 -6.57 5.44
C VAL A 228 8.25 -5.27 5.52
N SER A 229 8.38 -4.52 4.43
CA SER A 229 9.09 -3.24 4.42
C SER A 229 8.50 -2.21 5.38
N VAL A 230 7.20 -2.24 5.67
CA VAL A 230 6.57 -1.28 6.59
C VAL A 230 7.00 -1.49 8.04
N GLU A 231 7.50 -2.68 8.39
CA GLU A 231 8.05 -2.97 9.71
C GLU A 231 9.25 -2.08 10.04
N ILE A 232 9.96 -1.55 9.03
CA ILE A 232 11.01 -0.55 9.21
C ILE A 232 10.43 0.71 9.84
N PHE A 233 9.30 1.22 9.34
CA PHE A 233 8.68 2.43 9.89
C PHE A 233 8.19 2.22 11.32
N PHE A 234 7.55 1.08 11.61
CA PHE A 234 7.09 0.73 12.95
C PHE A 234 8.26 0.56 13.93
N CYS A 235 9.33 -0.13 13.53
CA CYS A 235 10.54 -0.27 14.35
C CYS A 235 11.18 1.10 14.64
N VAL A 236 11.31 1.95 13.63
CA VAL A 236 11.85 3.31 13.80
C VAL A 236 10.96 4.17 14.71
N THR A 237 9.63 4.04 14.64
CA THR A 237 8.70 4.68 15.59
C THR A 237 9.07 4.30 17.03
N GLY A 238 9.28 3.01 17.31
CA GLY A 238 9.72 2.52 18.61
C GLY A 238 11.03 3.14 19.10
N ILE A 239 12.06 3.14 18.24
CA ILE A 239 13.38 3.71 18.53
C ILE A 239 13.26 5.19 18.92
N LEU A 240 12.49 5.96 18.14
CA LEU A 240 12.30 7.40 18.37
C LEU A 240 11.54 7.69 19.66
N ILE A 241 10.52 6.89 19.98
CA ILE A 241 9.80 7.02 21.26
C ILE A 241 10.77 6.77 22.43
N ALA A 242 11.54 5.68 22.39
CA ALA A 242 12.44 5.30 23.48
C ALA A 242 13.52 6.36 23.77
N ARG A 243 14.00 7.04 22.73
CA ARG A 243 15.07 8.05 22.82
C ARG A 243 14.57 9.44 23.21
N LYS A 244 13.27 9.71 23.13
CA LYS A 244 12.70 11.02 23.44
C LYS A 244 12.70 11.25 24.96
N LYS A 245 13.51 12.20 25.44
CA LYS A 245 13.50 12.61 26.85
C LYS A 245 12.38 13.62 27.08
N VAL A 246 11.45 13.30 27.98
CA VAL A 246 10.32 14.17 28.31
C VAL A 246 10.05 14.24 29.80
N ARG A 247 9.41 15.34 30.22
CA ARG A 247 8.90 15.48 31.59
C ARG A 247 7.75 14.50 31.79
N ARG A 248 7.72 13.86 32.95
CA ARG A 248 6.74 12.82 33.30
C ARG A 248 5.49 13.46 33.87
N ARG A 249 4.64 13.97 33.00
CA ARG A 249 3.34 14.57 33.38
C ARG A 249 2.28 14.05 32.43
N LEU A 250 1.06 13.87 32.93
CA LEU A 250 -0.09 13.51 32.10
C LEU A 250 -0.30 14.51 30.95
N VAL A 251 -0.09 15.80 31.22
CA VAL A 251 -0.11 16.85 30.19
C VAL A 251 0.88 16.57 29.05
N THR A 252 2.06 16.01 29.34
CA THR A 252 3.04 15.64 28.32
C THR A 252 2.61 14.42 27.49
N VAL A 253 1.83 13.52 28.08
CA VAL A 253 1.17 12.43 27.34
C VAL A 253 0.19 13.02 26.34
N ILE A 254 -0.75 13.83 26.82
CA ILE A 254 -1.83 14.44 26.03
C ILE A 254 -1.26 15.30 24.89
N LEU A 255 -0.36 16.24 25.20
CA LEU A 255 0.28 17.10 24.20
C LEU A 255 1.11 16.29 23.19
N GLY A 256 1.73 15.19 23.62
CA GLY A 256 2.47 14.30 22.73
C GLY A 256 1.56 13.59 21.72
N ILE A 257 0.39 13.13 22.15
CA ILE A 257 -0.62 12.51 21.29
C ILE A 257 -1.21 13.54 20.32
N ILE A 258 -1.62 14.72 20.80
CA ILE A 258 -2.15 15.80 19.97
C ILE A 258 -1.13 16.23 18.90
N ALA A 259 0.12 16.44 19.30
CA ALA A 259 1.17 16.83 18.36
C ALA A 259 1.42 15.75 17.29
N ARG A 260 1.36 14.47 17.65
CA ARG A 260 1.51 13.38 16.69
C ARG A 260 0.28 13.27 15.78
N TYR A 261 -0.92 13.39 16.33
CA TYR A 261 -2.17 13.41 15.58
C TYR A 261 -2.14 14.50 14.50
N ILE A 262 -1.81 15.74 14.86
CA ILE A 262 -1.74 16.86 13.90
C ILE A 262 -0.70 16.56 12.82
N ARG A 263 0.50 16.09 13.21
CA ARG A 263 1.59 15.78 12.29
C ARG A 263 1.24 14.70 11.26
N LEU A 264 0.44 13.70 11.62
CA LEU A 264 0.04 12.62 10.72
C LEU A 264 -1.22 12.95 9.92
N THR A 265 -2.19 13.63 10.55
CA THR A 265 -3.49 13.90 9.95
C THR A 265 -3.41 15.01 8.91
N LEU A 266 -2.60 16.06 9.14
CA LEU A 266 -2.56 17.19 8.21
C LEU A 266 -2.07 16.78 6.80
N PRO A 267 -0.97 16.02 6.62
CA PRO A 267 -0.59 15.50 5.30
C PRO A 267 -1.61 14.53 4.70
N ALA A 268 -2.27 13.70 5.52
CA ALA A 268 -3.29 12.77 5.07
C ALA A 268 -4.53 13.50 4.52
N LEU A 269 -4.94 14.61 5.15
CA LEU A 269 -6.02 15.46 4.67
C LEU A 269 -5.63 16.19 3.38
N ALA A 270 -4.38 16.62 3.23
CA ALA A 270 -3.90 17.19 1.96
C ALA A 270 -4.00 16.17 0.82
N LEU A 271 -3.64 14.90 1.08
CA LEU A 271 -3.80 13.82 0.10
C LEU A 271 -5.27 13.52 -0.22
N LEU A 272 -6.16 13.58 0.78
CA LEU A 272 -7.61 13.47 0.58
C LEU A 272 -8.15 14.58 -0.34
N LEU A 273 -7.62 15.80 -0.26
CA LEU A 273 -8.01 16.89 -1.16
C LEU A 273 -7.52 16.67 -2.60
N LEU A 274 -6.37 16.01 -2.78
CA LEU A 274 -5.82 15.67 -4.09
C LEU A 274 -6.58 14.52 -4.78
N ALA A 275 -7.19 13.64 -3.99
CA ALA A 275 -7.86 12.44 -4.49
C ALA A 275 -8.88 12.70 -5.61
N PRO A 276 -9.83 13.66 -5.50
CA PRO A 276 -10.77 13.97 -6.57
C PRO A 276 -10.13 14.55 -7.84
N LEU A 277 -8.90 15.09 -7.76
CA LEU A 277 -8.22 15.72 -8.90
C LEU A 277 -7.45 14.71 -9.76
N PHE A 278 -7.16 13.53 -9.23
CA PHE A 278 -6.41 12.50 -9.93
C PHE A 278 -6.98 12.14 -11.31
N PRO A 279 -8.32 12.03 -11.51
CA PRO A 279 -8.89 11.78 -12.84
C PRO A 279 -8.58 12.88 -13.86
N ILE A 280 -8.38 14.14 -13.44
CA ILE A 280 -8.08 15.24 -14.36
C ILE A 280 -6.64 15.13 -14.87
N THR A 281 -5.73 14.73 -13.99
CA THR A 281 -4.28 14.66 -14.28
C THR A 281 -3.86 13.34 -14.90
N CYS A 282 -4.66 12.29 -14.76
CA CYS A 282 -4.34 10.94 -15.19
C CYS A 282 -5.53 10.33 -15.94
N ASN A 283 -5.63 10.63 -17.23
CA ASN A 283 -6.58 10.02 -18.15
C ASN A 283 -5.94 8.86 -18.93
N GLY A 284 -6.76 7.91 -19.34
CA GLY A 284 -6.33 6.73 -20.06
C GLY A 284 -7.39 5.64 -20.07
N PRO A 285 -7.20 4.56 -20.85
CA PRO A 285 -8.21 3.53 -21.02
C PRO A 285 -8.51 2.75 -19.72
N ALA A 286 -7.51 2.63 -18.86
CA ALA A 286 -7.61 1.99 -17.54
C ALA A 286 -7.96 2.96 -16.40
N SER A 287 -7.97 4.28 -16.65
CA SER A 287 -8.05 5.30 -15.61
C SER A 287 -9.29 5.09 -14.74
N LEU A 288 -10.47 4.92 -15.34
CA LEU A 288 -11.71 4.80 -14.60
C LEU A 288 -11.82 3.49 -13.80
N LEU A 289 -11.26 2.38 -14.29
CA LEU A 289 -11.18 1.12 -13.52
C LEU A 289 -10.34 1.30 -12.25
N ILE A 290 -9.16 1.92 -12.39
CA ILE A 290 -8.27 2.22 -11.27
C ILE A 290 -8.93 3.23 -10.33
N MET A 291 -9.64 4.23 -10.86
CA MET A 291 -10.33 5.24 -10.05
C MET A 291 -11.48 4.65 -9.25
N LYS A 292 -12.29 3.78 -9.86
CA LYS A 292 -13.41 3.11 -9.18
C LYS A 292 -12.94 2.35 -7.95
N GLN A 293 -11.86 1.57 -8.08
CA GLN A 293 -11.31 0.79 -6.96
C GLN A 293 -10.71 1.62 -5.82
N ARG A 294 -10.36 2.89 -6.05
CA ARG A 294 -9.54 3.69 -5.10
C ARG A 294 -10.24 4.93 -4.54
N PHE A 295 -11.18 5.49 -5.29
CA PHE A 295 -11.77 6.79 -5.00
C PHE A 295 -13.29 6.80 -5.01
N LEU A 296 -13.97 5.78 -5.55
CA LEU A 296 -15.43 5.78 -5.63
C LEU A 296 -16.09 5.80 -4.24
N ASP A 297 -15.50 5.10 -3.27
CA ASP A 297 -16.01 5.04 -1.90
C ASP A 297 -15.50 6.18 -1.00
N CYS A 298 -14.62 7.05 -1.51
CA CYS A 298 -14.11 8.17 -0.73
C CYS A 298 -15.18 9.14 -0.23
N PRO A 299 -16.18 9.56 -1.04
CA PRO A 299 -17.25 10.45 -0.58
C PRO A 299 -18.04 9.91 0.62
N HIS A 300 -18.15 8.59 0.75
CA HIS A 300 -18.88 7.95 1.85
C HIS A 300 -18.00 7.62 3.06
N ASN A 301 -16.70 7.41 2.84
CA ASN A 301 -15.79 6.85 3.85
C ASN A 301 -14.58 7.73 4.21
N TRP A 302 -14.50 8.96 3.71
CA TRP A 302 -13.38 9.89 3.99
C TRP A 302 -13.19 10.17 5.49
N TRP A 303 -14.27 10.16 6.28
CA TRP A 303 -14.24 10.45 7.72
C TRP A 303 -13.35 9.48 8.52
N ALA A 304 -13.12 8.28 7.99
CA ALA A 304 -12.26 7.27 8.63
C ALA A 304 -10.79 7.69 8.65
N ILE A 305 -10.37 8.62 7.79
CA ILE A 305 -9.00 9.14 7.73
C ILE A 305 -8.70 10.03 8.95
N PRO A 306 -9.41 11.16 9.20
CA PRO A 306 -9.12 12.00 10.36
C PRO A 306 -9.38 11.31 11.70
N ILE A 307 -10.32 10.37 11.77
CA ILE A 307 -10.57 9.59 13.00
C ILE A 307 -9.52 8.48 13.19
N HIS A 308 -8.68 8.21 12.18
CA HIS A 308 -7.71 7.11 12.15
C HIS A 308 -8.35 5.75 12.38
N LEU A 309 -9.43 5.44 11.67
CA LEU A 309 -10.08 4.12 11.63
C LEU A 309 -9.99 3.45 10.25
N ASN A 310 -9.22 4.02 9.32
CA ASN A 310 -9.11 3.48 7.97
C ASN A 310 -8.59 2.03 7.95
N ASN A 311 -7.76 1.64 8.91
CA ASN A 311 -7.26 0.28 9.05
C ASN A 311 -8.29 -0.73 9.60
N PHE A 312 -9.44 -0.27 10.13
CA PHE A 312 -10.54 -1.14 10.57
C PHE A 312 -11.63 -1.32 9.51
N ARG A 313 -11.65 -0.49 8.46
CA ARG A 313 -12.59 -0.63 7.35
C ARG A 313 -12.23 -1.83 6.47
N PRO A 314 -13.19 -2.44 5.76
CA PRO A 314 -12.90 -3.45 4.73
C PRO A 314 -12.13 -2.84 3.54
N MET A 315 -11.13 -3.55 3.01
CA MET A 315 -10.26 -3.10 1.88
C MET A 315 -11.00 -2.49 0.69
N ARG A 316 -12.15 -3.07 0.30
CA ARG A 316 -12.91 -2.64 -0.87
C ARG A 316 -13.61 -1.29 -0.68
N GLU A 317 -13.92 -0.91 0.55
CA GLU A 317 -14.69 0.30 0.87
C GLU A 317 -13.81 1.43 1.43
N LYS A 318 -12.48 1.28 1.42
CA LYS A 318 -11.59 2.28 2.02
C LYS A 318 -11.46 3.48 1.12
N CYS A 319 -11.51 4.67 1.73
CA CYS A 319 -10.94 5.84 1.10
C CYS A 319 -9.41 5.81 1.24
N LEU A 320 -8.69 5.96 0.13
CA LEU A 320 -7.22 5.95 0.10
C LEU A 320 -6.63 4.77 0.89
N PRO A 321 -6.76 3.52 0.38
CA PRO A 321 -6.47 2.32 1.15
C PRO A 321 -5.06 2.30 1.76
N HIS A 322 -4.07 2.88 1.09
CA HIS A 322 -2.68 2.96 1.56
C HIS A 322 -2.49 3.79 2.84
N LEU A 323 -3.47 4.61 3.27
CA LEU A 323 -3.41 5.35 4.53
C LEU A 323 -3.67 4.49 5.78
N TRP A 324 -3.98 3.20 5.62
CA TRP A 324 -4.17 2.27 6.74
C TRP A 324 -3.01 2.28 7.74
N TYR A 325 -1.76 2.39 7.25
CA TYR A 325 -0.58 2.28 8.10
C TYR A 325 -0.42 3.50 9.01
N ILE A 326 -0.85 4.69 8.56
CA ILE A 326 -0.81 5.92 9.37
C ILE A 326 -1.77 5.79 10.55
N SER A 327 -2.96 5.24 10.33
CA SER A 327 -3.92 4.95 11.39
C SER A 327 -3.36 3.95 12.41
N ALA A 328 -2.76 2.86 11.92
CA ALA A 328 -2.11 1.87 12.79
C ALA A 328 -0.94 2.48 13.59
N ASP A 329 -0.10 3.32 12.97
CA ASP A 329 1.02 4.00 13.63
C ASP A 329 0.55 4.94 14.75
N LEU A 330 -0.52 5.71 14.54
CA LEU A 330 -1.10 6.55 15.60
C LEU A 330 -1.67 5.70 16.75
N GLN A 331 -2.41 4.64 16.44
CA GLN A 331 -3.01 3.76 17.45
C GLN A 331 -1.93 3.09 18.32
N LEU A 332 -0.85 2.60 17.71
CA LEU A 332 0.30 2.02 18.43
C LEU A 332 1.02 3.06 19.29
N PHE A 333 1.11 4.31 18.84
CA PHE A 333 1.65 5.40 19.65
C PHE A 333 0.85 5.65 20.92
N VAL A 334 -0.48 5.69 20.78
CA VAL A 334 -1.39 5.94 21.90
C VAL A 334 -1.22 4.87 22.98
N ILE A 335 -0.76 3.66 22.62
CA ILE A 335 -0.43 2.60 23.58
C ILE A 335 0.98 2.77 24.15
N VAL A 336 2.01 2.91 23.29
CA VAL A 336 3.42 2.87 23.73
C VAL A 336 3.86 4.19 24.39
N TRP A 337 3.34 5.34 23.96
CA TRP A 337 3.73 6.66 24.47
C TRP A 337 3.36 6.89 25.94
N PRO A 338 2.12 6.60 26.42
CA PRO A 338 1.81 6.70 27.84
C PRO A 338 2.70 5.80 28.70
N LEU A 339 2.93 4.56 28.28
CA LEU A 339 3.84 3.63 28.97
C LEU A 339 5.27 4.18 29.03
N HIS A 340 5.71 4.86 27.96
CA HIS A 340 7.00 5.55 27.93
C HIS A 340 7.13 6.64 29.00
N VAL A 341 6.11 7.49 29.12
CA VAL A 341 6.11 8.71 29.96
C VAL A 341 5.82 8.41 31.42
N LEU A 342 4.84 7.55 31.70
CA LEU A 342 4.32 7.32 33.06
C LEU A 342 5.17 6.33 33.86
N ILE A 343 5.78 5.32 33.22
CA ILE A 343 6.57 4.32 33.92
C ILE A 343 7.98 4.82 34.21
N VAL A 344 8.25 5.04 35.50
CA VAL A 344 9.49 5.64 36.02
C VAL A 344 10.73 4.79 35.77
N ARG A 345 10.66 3.49 36.07
CA ARG A 345 11.81 2.59 35.99
C ARG A 345 11.93 2.01 34.59
N LYS A 346 13.02 2.38 33.90
CA LYS A 346 13.33 1.90 32.54
C LYS A 346 13.28 0.37 32.42
N ARG A 347 13.78 -0.37 33.42
CA ARG A 347 13.74 -1.85 33.42
C ARG A 347 12.30 -2.39 33.47
N HIS A 348 11.46 -1.90 34.39
CA HIS A 348 10.07 -2.32 34.49
C HIS A 348 9.30 -2.03 33.21
N ARG A 349 9.55 -0.86 32.62
CA ARG A 349 8.98 -0.45 31.35
C ARG A 349 9.37 -1.38 30.19
N MET A 350 10.63 -1.79 30.10
CA MET A 350 11.06 -2.76 29.09
C MET A 350 10.39 -4.11 29.31
N VAL A 351 10.36 -4.61 30.55
CA VAL A 351 9.72 -5.90 30.88
C VAL A 351 8.22 -5.88 30.53
N LEU A 352 7.47 -4.87 30.98
CA LEU A 352 6.04 -4.77 30.72
C LEU A 352 5.74 -4.74 29.21
N ILE A 353 6.46 -3.88 28.48
CA ILE A 353 6.24 -3.75 27.04
C ILE A 353 6.65 -5.06 26.32
N SER A 354 7.73 -5.73 26.72
CA SER A 354 8.09 -7.04 26.17
C SER A 354 7.01 -8.11 26.41
N VAL A 355 6.39 -8.13 27.58
CA VAL A 355 5.26 -9.04 27.87
C VAL A 355 4.09 -8.76 26.94
N VAL A 356 3.75 -7.49 26.72
CA VAL A 356 2.70 -7.09 25.77
C VAL A 356 3.03 -7.54 24.35
N ALA A 357 4.30 -7.42 23.91
CA ALA A 357 4.72 -7.93 22.61
C ALA A 357 4.54 -9.44 22.48
N LEU A 358 4.92 -10.21 23.51
CA LEU A 358 4.77 -11.67 23.51
C LEU A 358 3.30 -12.08 23.44
N ILE A 359 2.42 -11.41 24.19
CA ILE A 359 0.98 -11.65 24.13
C ILE A 359 0.43 -11.34 22.73
N ALA A 360 0.84 -10.22 22.13
CA ALA A 360 0.44 -9.87 20.76
C ALA A 360 0.91 -10.91 19.73
N THR A 361 2.17 -11.37 19.81
CA THR A 361 2.71 -12.43 18.95
C THR A 361 1.94 -13.74 19.12
N ALA A 362 1.66 -14.15 20.36
CA ALA A 362 0.89 -15.35 20.65
C ALA A 362 -0.55 -15.25 20.15
N TYR A 363 -1.17 -14.08 20.28
CA TYR A 363 -2.52 -13.81 19.74
C TYR A 363 -2.55 -13.98 18.22
N ILE A 364 -1.58 -13.42 17.49
CA ILE A 364 -1.50 -13.57 16.03
C ILE A 364 -1.32 -15.03 15.63
N ALA A 365 -0.48 -15.79 16.34
CA ALA A 365 -0.29 -17.21 16.11
C ALA A 365 -1.60 -17.98 16.32
N LEU A 366 -2.28 -17.74 17.45
CA LEU A 366 -3.53 -18.39 17.80
C LEU A 366 -4.63 -18.07 16.78
N GLU A 367 -4.79 -16.80 16.43
CA GLU A 367 -5.80 -16.35 15.49
C GLU A 367 -5.56 -16.96 14.09
N THR A 368 -4.31 -16.94 13.61
CA THR A 368 -3.94 -17.55 12.33
C THR A 368 -4.22 -19.05 12.32
N PHE A 369 -3.94 -19.74 13.43
CA PHE A 369 -4.19 -21.17 13.58
C PHE A 369 -5.67 -21.51 13.62
N LEU A 370 -6.47 -20.79 14.43
CA LEU A 370 -7.90 -21.08 14.62
C LEU A 370 -8.72 -20.78 13.36
N TYR A 371 -8.39 -19.71 12.65
CA TYR A 371 -9.17 -19.25 11.49
C TYR A 371 -8.59 -19.66 10.13
N ASN A 372 -7.48 -20.41 10.13
CA ASN A 372 -6.75 -20.83 8.93
C ASN A 372 -6.43 -19.65 8.01
N TYR A 373 -5.83 -18.59 8.57
CA TYR A 373 -5.40 -17.44 7.76
C TYR A 373 -4.14 -17.77 6.96
N ALA A 374 -4.04 -17.16 5.78
CA ALA A 374 -2.81 -17.20 5.00
C ALA A 374 -1.66 -16.54 5.80
N PRO A 375 -0.43 -17.11 5.74
CA PRO A 375 0.70 -16.64 6.55
C PRO A 375 1.21 -15.23 6.20
N CYS A 376 0.97 -14.79 4.97
CA CYS A 376 1.25 -13.44 4.46
C CYS A 376 0.17 -13.06 3.43
N VAL A 377 0.02 -11.77 3.12
CA VAL A 377 -1.08 -11.24 2.28
C VAL A 377 -1.16 -11.96 0.93
N MET A 378 -0.04 -12.14 0.25
CA MET A 378 0.00 -12.70 -1.11
C MET A 378 0.04 -14.24 -1.17
N ALA A 379 -0.08 -14.92 -0.02
CA ALA A 379 -0.22 -16.37 0.06
C ALA A 379 -1.68 -16.85 -0.04
N GLY A 380 -2.66 -15.94 -0.10
CA GLY A 380 -4.05 -16.30 -0.35
C GLY A 380 -4.23 -16.92 -1.75
N ARG A 381 -5.08 -17.94 -1.84
CA ARG A 381 -5.34 -18.69 -3.08
C ARG A 381 -6.25 -17.93 -4.05
N ASN A 382 -7.15 -17.10 -3.49
CA ASN A 382 -8.07 -16.24 -4.23
C ASN A 382 -8.09 -14.83 -3.62
N MET A 383 -8.74 -13.89 -4.31
CA MET A 383 -8.83 -12.49 -3.86
C MET A 383 -9.55 -12.34 -2.52
N HIS A 384 -10.53 -13.19 -2.24
CA HIS A 384 -11.26 -13.17 -0.97
C HIS A 384 -10.34 -13.51 0.21
N GLU A 385 -9.52 -14.55 0.11
CA GLU A 385 -8.54 -14.94 1.13
C GLU A 385 -7.47 -13.85 1.33
N ILE A 386 -7.00 -13.23 0.24
CA ILE A 386 -6.06 -12.11 0.28
C ILE A 386 -6.67 -10.93 1.06
N PHE A 387 -7.91 -10.54 0.73
CA PHE A 387 -8.59 -9.45 1.43
C PHE A 387 -8.91 -9.78 2.88
N ARG A 388 -9.30 -11.03 3.18
CA ARG A 388 -9.56 -11.49 4.53
C ARG A 388 -8.30 -11.41 5.39
N MET A 389 -7.18 -11.95 4.91
CA MET A 389 -5.88 -11.83 5.60
C MET A 389 -5.48 -10.36 5.77
N SER A 390 -5.67 -9.54 4.73
CA SER A 390 -5.35 -8.11 4.76
C SER A 390 -6.13 -7.36 5.85
N ASN A 391 -7.45 -7.54 5.90
CA ASN A 391 -8.34 -6.83 6.81
C ASN A 391 -8.25 -7.34 8.25
N GLU A 392 -8.20 -8.66 8.43
CA GLU A 392 -8.31 -9.26 9.75
C GLU A 392 -6.97 -9.37 10.48
N VAL A 393 -5.86 -9.49 9.76
CA VAL A 393 -4.53 -9.67 10.38
C VAL A 393 -3.57 -8.56 9.98
N TYR A 394 -3.32 -8.37 8.68
CA TYR A 394 -2.24 -7.50 8.23
C TYR A 394 -2.39 -6.05 8.67
N GLN A 395 -3.55 -5.43 8.40
CA GLN A 395 -3.75 -4.01 8.67
C GLN A 395 -4.12 -3.71 10.13
N ARG A 396 -4.34 -4.74 10.95
CA ARG A 396 -4.62 -4.57 12.37
C ARG A 396 -3.35 -4.10 13.11
N PRO A 397 -3.46 -3.15 14.05
CA PRO A 397 -2.29 -2.62 14.77
C PRO A 397 -1.55 -3.69 15.56
N ILE A 398 -2.29 -4.64 16.14
CA ILE A 398 -1.74 -5.70 16.99
C ILE A 398 -0.66 -6.51 16.27
N ALA A 399 -0.79 -6.70 14.95
CA ALA A 399 0.16 -7.43 14.13
C ALA A 399 1.52 -6.73 13.99
N HIS A 400 1.58 -5.41 14.22
CA HIS A 400 2.81 -4.60 14.12
C HIS A 400 3.35 -4.16 15.49
N LEU A 401 2.59 -4.37 16.56
CA LEU A 401 2.99 -4.01 17.92
C LEU A 401 4.35 -4.64 18.33
N PRO A 402 4.63 -5.94 18.04
CA PRO A 402 5.95 -6.52 18.34
C PRO A 402 7.11 -5.76 17.69
N SER A 403 6.95 -5.30 16.44
CA SER A 403 7.99 -4.56 15.71
C SER A 403 8.27 -3.19 16.32
N VAL A 404 7.21 -2.45 16.73
CA VAL A 404 7.36 -1.19 17.47
C VAL A 404 8.10 -1.44 18.78
N ILE A 405 7.79 -2.52 19.48
CA ILE A 405 8.38 -2.83 20.77
C ILE A 405 9.85 -3.24 20.64
N ILE A 406 10.20 -4.03 19.64
CA ILE A 406 11.59 -4.40 19.37
C ILE A 406 12.43 -3.14 19.08
N GLY A 407 11.91 -2.23 18.25
CA GLY A 407 12.53 -0.93 18.05
C GLY A 407 12.62 -0.08 19.33
N TYR A 408 11.61 -0.15 20.19
CA TYR A 408 11.61 0.53 21.48
C TYR A 408 12.68 -0.01 22.45
N LEU A 409 12.83 -1.33 22.54
CA LEU A 409 13.89 -1.98 23.32
C LEU A 409 15.26 -1.59 22.78
N CYS A 410 15.43 -1.64 21.46
CA CYS A 410 16.62 -1.18 20.76
C CYS A 410 16.99 0.27 21.11
N GLY A 411 16.04 1.20 21.01
CA GLY A 411 16.25 2.60 21.39
C GLY A 411 16.54 2.80 22.87
N CYS A 412 16.02 1.93 23.75
CA CYS A 412 16.38 1.92 25.15
C CYS A 412 17.81 1.41 25.38
N LEU A 413 18.25 0.37 24.67
CA LEU A 413 19.59 -0.20 24.83
C LEU A 413 20.69 0.71 24.26
N CYS A 414 20.39 1.41 23.15
CA CYS A 414 21.31 2.32 22.48
C CYS A 414 21.88 3.40 23.44
N GLY A 415 23.20 3.47 23.57
CA GLY A 415 23.90 4.44 24.44
C GLY A 415 23.69 4.21 25.94
N SER A 416 23.16 3.04 26.34
CA SER A 416 22.91 2.73 27.75
C SER A 416 24.02 1.86 28.34
N LYS A 417 24.28 2.01 29.64
CA LYS A 417 25.22 1.14 30.39
C LYS A 417 24.75 -0.34 30.49
N MET A 418 23.55 -0.66 30.00
CA MET A 418 23.03 -2.04 30.02
C MET A 418 23.66 -2.91 28.93
N LEU A 419 24.26 -2.30 27.92
CA LEU A 419 24.88 -2.98 26.80
C LEU A 419 26.34 -2.53 26.73
N ASP A 420 27.25 -3.49 26.84
CA ASP A 420 28.68 -3.21 26.77
C ASP A 420 29.10 -2.98 25.30
N SER A 421 29.77 -1.85 25.06
CA SER A 421 30.26 -1.50 23.72
C SER A 421 31.42 -2.36 23.27
N GLN A 422 32.25 -2.88 24.18
CA GLN A 422 33.37 -3.76 23.81
C GLN A 422 32.85 -5.12 23.39
N TRP A 423 31.94 -5.71 24.19
CA TRP A 423 31.23 -6.93 23.83
C TRP A 423 30.51 -6.83 22.47
N LEU A 424 29.75 -5.75 22.25
CA LEU A 424 29.04 -5.53 20.97
C LEU A 424 30.00 -5.44 19.77
N SER A 425 31.18 -4.86 19.95
CA SER A 425 32.21 -4.82 18.91
C SER A 425 32.79 -6.20 18.63
N LYS A 426 32.94 -7.05 19.64
CA LYS A 426 33.50 -8.40 19.52
C LYS A 426 32.59 -9.33 18.72
N ILE A 427 31.27 -9.26 18.94
CA ILE A 427 30.28 -10.14 18.28
C ILE A 427 29.60 -9.48 17.06
N ARG A 428 30.23 -8.44 16.50
CA ARG A 428 29.61 -7.60 15.45
C ARG A 428 29.23 -8.40 14.21
N SER A 429 30.09 -9.31 13.77
CA SER A 429 29.88 -10.17 12.60
C SER A 429 28.67 -11.08 12.78
N GLU A 430 28.57 -11.71 13.94
CA GLU A 430 27.53 -12.67 14.31
C GLU A 430 26.17 -11.98 14.40
N LEU A 431 26.12 -10.77 14.98
CA LEU A 431 24.92 -9.96 15.00
C LEU A 431 24.49 -9.51 13.60
N LEU A 432 25.43 -9.21 12.70
CA LEU A 432 25.13 -8.86 11.32
C LEU A 432 24.60 -10.08 10.54
N ILE A 433 25.19 -11.25 10.72
CA ILE A 433 24.70 -12.50 10.13
C ILE A 433 23.28 -12.79 10.64
N LEU A 434 23.05 -12.68 11.95
CA LEU A 434 21.72 -12.84 12.54
C LEU A 434 20.71 -11.83 11.97
N ALA A 435 21.11 -10.59 11.75
CA ALA A 435 20.28 -9.58 11.13
C ALA A 435 19.91 -9.94 9.68
N VAL A 436 20.88 -10.35 8.87
CA VAL A 436 20.65 -10.74 7.47
C VAL A 436 19.77 -11.99 7.40
N VAL A 437 20.05 -13.01 8.22
CA VAL A 437 19.28 -14.26 8.24
C VAL A 437 17.84 -14.02 8.69
N SER A 438 17.62 -13.24 9.76
CA SER A 438 16.27 -12.91 10.24
C SER A 438 15.47 -12.11 9.21
N MET A 439 16.07 -11.11 8.56
CA MET A 439 15.42 -10.35 7.50
C MET A 439 15.15 -11.20 6.26
N SER A 440 16.08 -12.09 5.90
CA SER A 440 15.93 -13.01 4.76
C SER A 440 14.81 -14.02 5.01
N TYR A 441 14.78 -14.65 6.19
CA TYR A 441 13.69 -15.55 6.57
C TYR A 441 12.34 -14.84 6.55
N SER A 442 12.27 -13.62 7.07
CA SER A 442 11.02 -12.85 7.10
C SER A 442 10.54 -12.49 5.70
N THR A 443 11.44 -12.26 4.76
CA THR A 443 11.09 -11.89 3.37
C THR A 443 10.78 -13.12 2.51
N PHE A 444 11.63 -14.15 2.56
CA PHE A 444 11.61 -15.30 1.67
C PHE A 444 10.96 -16.56 2.28
N GLY A 445 10.85 -16.65 3.61
CA GLY A 445 10.32 -17.83 4.29
C GLY A 445 8.85 -18.13 3.98
N GLY A 446 8.10 -17.13 3.48
CA GLY A 446 6.73 -17.30 3.02
C GLY A 446 6.60 -17.93 1.62
N HIS A 447 7.71 -18.10 0.89
CA HIS A 447 7.73 -18.55 -0.50
C HIS A 447 6.97 -19.87 -0.77
N PRO A 448 7.05 -20.92 0.08
CA PRO A 448 6.32 -22.17 -0.17
C PRO A 448 4.80 -21.97 -0.29
N TRP A 449 4.22 -21.04 0.47
CA TRP A 449 2.79 -20.72 0.38
C TRP A 449 2.48 -19.72 -0.75
N ILE A 450 3.35 -18.71 -0.96
CA ILE A 450 3.17 -17.72 -2.05
C ILE A 450 3.23 -18.40 -3.43
N SER A 451 4.13 -19.36 -3.61
CA SER A 451 4.29 -20.12 -4.85
C SER A 451 3.17 -21.14 -5.10
N GLY A 452 2.33 -21.40 -4.09
CA GLY A 452 1.30 -22.44 -4.12
C GLY A 452 1.83 -23.86 -3.95
N ALA A 453 3.10 -24.04 -3.59
CA ALA A 453 3.68 -25.37 -3.36
C ALA A 453 3.10 -26.04 -2.12
N TRP A 454 2.82 -25.26 -1.07
CA TRP A 454 2.23 -25.74 0.19
C TRP A 454 0.86 -25.13 0.41
N ASP A 455 -0.14 -25.97 0.74
CA ASP A 455 -1.43 -25.49 1.22
C ASP A 455 -1.36 -25.22 2.73
N TYR A 456 -1.58 -23.96 3.11
CA TYR A 456 -1.52 -23.52 4.50
C TYR A 456 -2.66 -24.09 5.37
N THR A 457 -3.72 -24.64 4.76
CA THR A 457 -4.85 -25.26 5.49
C THR A 457 -4.56 -26.70 5.93
N LEU A 458 -3.66 -27.42 5.24
CA LEU A 458 -3.34 -28.82 5.56
C LEU A 458 -2.50 -28.96 6.82
N ARG A 459 -1.62 -27.98 7.09
CA ARG A 459 -0.71 -27.98 8.24
C ARG A 459 -0.68 -26.59 8.87
N PRO A 460 -1.74 -26.16 9.57
CA PRO A 460 -1.95 -24.77 10.00
C PRO A 460 -0.94 -24.27 11.04
N PHE A 461 -0.20 -25.17 11.70
CA PHE A 461 0.84 -24.81 12.66
C PHE A 461 1.98 -24.00 12.02
N TYR A 462 2.55 -24.44 10.89
CA TYR A 462 3.66 -23.74 10.22
C TYR A 462 3.32 -22.33 9.72
N PRO A 463 2.19 -22.09 9.02
CA PRO A 463 1.81 -20.75 8.62
C PRO A 463 1.48 -19.86 9.81
N ALA A 464 0.84 -20.39 10.86
CA ALA A 464 0.59 -19.65 12.10
C ALA A 464 1.89 -19.21 12.78
N PHE A 465 2.86 -20.11 12.86
CA PHE A 465 4.18 -19.81 13.40
C PHE A 465 4.88 -18.72 12.58
N TYR A 466 4.92 -18.86 11.26
CA TYR A 466 5.51 -17.85 10.37
C TYR A 466 4.80 -16.49 10.51
N ALA A 467 3.46 -16.47 10.48
CA ALA A 467 2.65 -15.25 10.60
C ALA A 467 2.96 -14.48 11.88
N ALA A 468 3.20 -15.18 12.98
CA ALA A 468 3.53 -14.59 14.26
C ALA A 468 4.96 -14.02 14.33
N ILE A 469 5.95 -14.71 13.73
CA ILE A 469 7.36 -14.38 13.95
C ILE A 469 8.03 -13.54 12.86
N HIS A 470 7.53 -13.55 11.61
CA HIS A 470 8.26 -12.90 10.50
C HIS A 470 8.41 -11.38 10.72
N ARG A 471 7.38 -10.68 11.23
CA ARG A 471 7.46 -9.23 11.50
C ARG A 471 8.44 -8.90 12.64
N PRO A 472 8.33 -9.53 13.83
CA PRO A 472 9.29 -9.26 14.89
C PRO A 472 10.73 -9.68 14.53
N LEU A 473 10.93 -10.79 13.80
CA LEU A 473 12.26 -11.17 13.31
C LEU A 473 12.84 -10.12 12.36
N PHE A 474 12.03 -9.59 11.44
CA PHE A 474 12.48 -8.51 10.57
C PHE A 474 12.86 -7.25 11.37
N ALA A 475 12.01 -6.84 12.31
CA ALA A 475 12.28 -5.69 13.19
C ALA A 475 13.53 -5.89 14.07
N LEU A 476 13.81 -7.14 14.47
CA LEU A 476 15.03 -7.51 15.18
C LEU A 476 16.25 -7.28 14.29
N GLY A 477 16.24 -7.74 13.03
CA GLY A 477 17.34 -7.49 12.10
C GLY A 477 17.64 -6.01 11.90
N ILE A 478 16.60 -5.18 11.71
CA ILE A 478 16.75 -3.72 11.63
C ILE A 478 17.32 -3.12 12.92
N SER A 479 16.86 -3.60 14.07
CA SER A 479 17.33 -3.14 15.38
C SER A 479 18.79 -3.49 15.64
N LEU A 480 19.23 -4.68 15.22
CA LEU A 480 20.63 -5.10 15.31
C LEU A 480 21.52 -4.21 14.45
N ILE A 481 21.13 -3.94 13.19
CA ILE A 481 21.87 -3.03 12.30
C ILE A 481 21.99 -1.63 12.95
N TYR A 482 20.89 -1.11 13.49
CA TYR A 482 20.90 0.19 14.18
C TYR A 482 21.84 0.21 15.39
N LEU A 483 21.77 -0.80 16.27
CA LEU A 483 22.63 -0.90 17.46
C LEU A 483 24.12 -0.97 17.10
N ILE A 484 24.47 -1.79 16.10
CA ILE A 484 25.85 -1.96 15.63
C ILE A 484 26.44 -0.64 15.12
N GLN A 485 25.63 0.21 14.50
CA GLN A 485 26.07 1.50 13.95
C GLN A 485 26.09 2.61 15.00
N GLU A 486 25.02 2.76 15.78
CA GLU A 486 24.80 3.96 16.60
C GLU A 486 25.28 3.81 18.06
N HIS A 487 25.27 2.59 18.62
CA HIS A 487 25.61 2.39 20.03
C HIS A 487 27.03 2.88 20.38
N PRO A 488 28.10 2.52 19.65
CA PRO A 488 29.46 2.97 19.98
C PRO A 488 29.62 4.48 19.90
N CYS A 489 28.96 5.12 18.93
CA CYS A 489 28.99 6.57 18.75
C CYS A 489 28.32 7.30 19.93
N GLU A 490 27.17 6.80 20.40
CA GLU A 490 26.46 7.37 21.54
C GLU A 490 27.24 7.21 22.85
N VAL A 491 27.91 6.07 23.06
CA VAL A 491 28.75 5.85 24.24
C VAL A 491 29.92 6.84 24.27
N LYS A 492 30.61 7.02 23.13
CA LYS A 492 31.70 8.00 23.00
C LYS A 492 31.21 9.44 23.23
N ALA A 493 30.09 9.82 22.59
CA ALA A 493 29.50 11.15 22.75
C ALA A 493 28.97 11.43 24.17
N ALA A 494 28.61 10.38 24.92
CA ALA A 494 28.28 10.50 26.34
C ALA A 494 29.54 10.75 27.18
N GLN A 495 30.61 9.98 26.95
CA GLN A 495 31.90 10.16 27.65
C GLN A 495 32.50 11.56 27.43
N GLU A 496 32.50 12.06 26.19
CA GLU A 496 32.99 13.40 25.85
C GLU A 496 32.15 14.53 26.49
N ARG A 497 30.87 14.31 26.75
CA ARG A 497 30.03 15.27 27.47
C ARG A 497 30.34 15.32 28.96
N PHE A 498 30.71 14.19 29.56
CA PHE A 498 31.14 14.15 30.96
C PHE A 498 32.51 14.78 31.17
N SER A 499 33.44 14.65 30.21
CA SER A 499 34.78 15.26 30.32
C SER A 499 34.82 16.77 30.06
N ARG A 500 33.80 17.36 29.42
CA ARG A 500 33.67 18.80 29.20
C ARG A 500 32.96 19.57 30.32
N VAL A 501 32.55 18.92 31.40
CA VAL A 501 32.03 19.63 32.58
C VAL A 501 33.24 20.18 33.34
N PRO A 502 33.46 21.52 33.39
CA PRO A 502 34.61 22.07 34.12
C PRO A 502 34.49 21.74 35.62
N ASN A 503 35.61 21.35 36.22
CA ASN A 503 35.74 20.96 37.63
C ASN A 503 35.40 22.06 38.67
N ASN A 504 34.88 23.21 38.25
CA ASN A 504 34.66 24.37 39.13
C ASN A 504 33.30 24.40 39.85
N VAL A 505 32.58 23.28 39.96
CA VAL A 505 31.31 23.21 40.74
C VAL A 505 31.34 22.11 41.83
N LEU A 506 32.51 21.56 42.14
CA LEU A 506 32.72 20.65 43.27
C LEU A 506 33.64 21.27 44.34
N SER A 507 33.30 22.46 44.81
CA SER A 507 33.78 22.99 46.10
C SER A 507 32.58 23.13 47.04
N ILE A 508 32.03 22.00 47.49
CA ILE A 508 31.15 21.99 48.65
C ILE A 508 32.07 22.14 49.87
N HIS A 509 31.98 23.29 50.53
CA HIS A 509 32.60 23.57 51.81
C HIS A 509 32.32 22.44 52.83
N PRO A 510 33.32 22.00 53.62
CA PRO A 510 33.05 21.22 54.81
C PRO A 510 32.51 22.18 55.88
N LEU A 511 31.21 22.12 56.15
CA LEU A 511 30.65 22.74 57.36
C LEU A 511 31.07 21.88 58.55
N ARG A 512 32.02 22.42 59.32
CA ARG A 512 32.26 22.09 60.73
C ARG A 512 31.07 22.56 61.58
N HIS A 513 30.85 21.80 62.66
CA HIS A 513 29.93 21.96 63.79
C HIS A 513 28.50 21.45 63.59
#